data_AF-A0AAW8TMH2-F1
#
_entry.id   AF-A0AAW8TMH2-F1
#
_cell.length_a   1.000
_cell.length_b   1.000
_cell.length_c   1.000
_cell.angle_alpha   90.00
_cell.angle_beta   90.00
_cell.angle_gamma   90.00
#
_symmetry.space_group_name_H-M   'P 1'
#
loop_
_entity.id
_entity.type
_entity.pdbx_description
1 polymer ?
#
loop_
_entity_poly.entity_id
_entity_poly.type
_entity_poly.pdbx_seq_one_letter_code
_entity_poly.pdbx_strand_id
1 'polypeptide(L)'
;MNLDELKEKAKKLNLYVNKLYNEKAEILLKNDLNEFIEKNKNHIRKKNDVYYYEDFAEINIEQNTIEILIVKNLFLYNFEIDSDIKRGKIIEINGVPYSINEINNEEHCYNIKRYTDDLENSIEKLNFEGISNYTYYFQKEDLRLSNFSEVWEKITHRN
;
A
#
# COMPACT_ATOMS: atom_id res chain seq x y z
N MET A 1 -24.15 -17.21 15.01
CA MET A 1 -23.14 -17.39 13.96
C MET A 1 -22.18 -18.45 14.45
N ASN A 2 -22.10 -19.58 13.76
CA ASN A 2 -21.19 -20.68 14.10
C ASN A 2 -19.75 -20.37 13.63
N LEU A 3 -18.79 -21.23 13.99
CA LEU A 3 -17.37 -21.01 13.67
C LEU A 3 -17.11 -20.86 12.16
N ASP A 4 -17.75 -21.69 11.33
CA ASP A 4 -17.56 -21.66 9.88
C ASP A 4 -18.11 -20.37 9.25
N GLU A 5 -19.30 -19.94 9.66
CA GLU A 5 -19.89 -18.67 9.23
C GLU A 5 -18.99 -17.47 9.61
N LEU A 6 -18.38 -17.52 10.80
CA LEU A 6 -17.41 -16.51 11.25
C LEU A 6 -16.14 -16.50 10.38
N LYS A 7 -15.57 -17.68 10.10
CA LYS A 7 -14.39 -17.81 9.24
C LYS A 7 -14.67 -17.28 7.83
N GLU A 8 -15.82 -17.62 7.26
CA GLU A 8 -16.21 -17.15 5.94
C GLU A 8 -16.47 -15.63 5.89
N LYS A 9 -17.12 -15.07 6.93
CA LYS A 9 -17.25 -13.60 7.05
C LYS A 9 -15.88 -12.92 7.10
N ALA A 10 -14.98 -13.41 7.95
CA ALA A 10 -13.64 -12.85 8.11
C ALA A 10 -12.83 -12.88 6.80
N LYS A 11 -12.87 -13.99 6.06
CA LYS A 11 -12.20 -14.09 4.75
C LYS A 11 -12.74 -13.06 3.75
N LYS A 12 -14.06 -12.93 3.64
CA LYS A 12 -14.71 -11.99 2.71
C LYS A 12 -14.36 -10.54 3.06
N LEU A 13 -14.42 -10.19 4.35
CA LEU A 13 -14.02 -8.86 4.81
C LEU A 13 -12.55 -8.57 4.54
N ASN A 14 -11.65 -9.52 4.80
CA ASN A 14 -10.22 -9.33 4.57
C ASN A 14 -9.91 -9.12 3.07
N LEU A 15 -10.54 -9.90 2.19
CA LEU A 15 -10.42 -9.71 0.74
C LEU A 15 -10.94 -8.33 0.31
N TYR A 16 -12.06 -7.89 0.88
CA TYR A 16 -12.65 -6.60 0.57
C TYR A 16 -11.78 -5.43 1.07
N VAL A 17 -11.26 -5.49 2.29
CA VAL A 17 -10.32 -4.50 2.84
C VAL A 17 -9.09 -4.39 1.93
N ASN A 18 -8.48 -5.51 1.55
CA ASN A 18 -7.30 -5.49 0.68
C ASN A 18 -7.60 -4.87 -0.69
N LYS A 19 -8.74 -5.20 -1.28
CA LYS A 19 -9.18 -4.60 -2.55
C LYS A 19 -9.37 -3.08 -2.39
N LEU A 20 -10.13 -2.65 -1.39
CA LEU A 20 -10.41 -1.24 -1.15
C LEU A 20 -9.12 -0.47 -0.85
N TYR A 21 -8.24 -1.03 -0.02
CA TYR A 21 -6.93 -0.45 0.28
C TYR A 21 -6.13 -0.19 -1.00
N ASN A 22 -6.03 -1.20 -1.86
CA ASN A 22 -5.31 -1.11 -3.13
C ASN A 22 -5.88 -0.01 -4.04
N GLU A 23 -7.20 0.08 -4.16
CA GLU A 23 -7.87 1.16 -4.92
C GLU A 23 -7.54 2.55 -4.35
N LYS A 24 -7.54 2.71 -3.01
CA LYS A 24 -7.19 3.97 -2.37
C LYS A 24 -5.71 4.31 -2.53
N ALA A 25 -4.83 3.32 -2.44
CA ALA A 25 -3.39 3.48 -2.62
C ALA A 25 -3.06 3.95 -4.05
N GLU A 26 -3.69 3.35 -5.06
CA GLU A 26 -3.49 3.75 -6.47
C GLU A 26 -3.84 5.22 -6.71
N ILE A 27 -4.97 5.69 -6.16
CA ILE A 27 -5.42 7.07 -6.28
C ILE A 27 -4.41 8.02 -5.64
N LEU A 28 -3.93 7.67 -4.44
CA LEU A 28 -2.99 8.49 -3.69
C LEU A 28 -1.65 8.62 -4.43
N LEU A 29 -1.10 7.51 -4.92
CA LEU A 29 0.12 7.51 -5.73
C LEU A 29 -0.02 8.34 -7.01
N LYS A 30 -1.17 8.23 -7.69
CA LYS A 30 -1.47 9.02 -8.89
C LYS A 30 -1.52 10.52 -8.57
N ASN A 31 -2.13 10.90 -7.45
CA ASN A 31 -2.20 12.31 -7.04
C ASN A 31 -0.81 12.86 -6.72
N ASP A 32 -0.02 12.15 -5.92
CA ASP A 32 1.36 12.54 -5.57
C ASP A 32 2.24 12.68 -6.82
N LEU A 33 2.15 11.71 -7.75
CA LEU A 33 2.89 11.78 -9.00
C LEU A 33 2.44 12.96 -9.88
N ASN A 34 1.13 13.22 -9.97
CA ASN A 34 0.61 14.34 -10.74
C ASN A 34 1.09 15.69 -10.17
N GLU A 35 1.13 15.84 -8.84
CA GLU A 35 1.69 17.04 -8.21
C GLU A 35 3.16 17.21 -8.57
N PHE A 36 3.94 16.13 -8.56
CA PHE A 36 5.34 16.16 -8.99
C PHE A 36 5.48 16.55 -10.46
N ILE A 37 4.63 15.97 -11.33
CA ILE A 37 4.66 16.24 -12.77
C ILE A 37 4.35 17.71 -13.04
N GLU A 38 3.31 18.27 -12.43
CA GLU A 38 2.92 19.67 -12.61
C GLU A 38 4.04 20.63 -12.18
N LYS A 39 4.70 20.35 -11.05
CA LYS A 39 5.86 21.13 -10.57
C LYS A 39 7.05 21.07 -11.56
N ASN A 40 7.20 19.97 -12.29
CA ASN A 40 8.35 19.71 -13.17
C ASN A 40 7.97 19.65 -14.66
N LYS A 41 6.83 20.22 -15.06
CA LYS A 41 6.24 20.04 -16.40
C LYS A 41 7.16 20.40 -17.58
N ASN A 42 8.13 21.29 -17.37
CA ASN A 42 9.09 21.69 -18.40
C ASN A 42 10.22 20.67 -18.62
N HIS A 43 10.39 19.74 -17.69
CA HIS A 43 11.42 18.70 -17.69
C HIS A 43 10.84 17.31 -17.98
N ILE A 44 9.50 17.18 -18.02
CA ILE A 44 8.82 15.90 -18.16
C ILE A 44 8.15 15.79 -19.53
N ARG A 45 8.38 14.66 -20.19
CA ARG A 45 7.63 14.23 -21.38
C ARG A 45 6.86 12.95 -21.07
N LYS A 46 5.66 12.80 -21.63
CA LYS A 46 4.86 11.57 -21.50
C LYS A 46 4.84 10.81 -22.82
N LYS A 47 5.01 9.49 -22.78
CA LYS A 47 4.79 8.59 -23.91
C LYS A 47 4.06 7.36 -23.41
N ASN A 48 2.83 7.15 -23.89
CA ASN A 48 1.90 6.16 -23.34
C ASN A 48 1.71 6.38 -21.83
N ASP A 49 1.77 5.32 -21.03
CA ASP A 49 1.61 5.39 -19.57
C ASP A 49 2.92 5.69 -18.81
N VAL A 50 4.00 6.00 -19.53
CA VAL A 50 5.33 6.27 -18.95
C VAL A 50 5.67 7.75 -19.04
N TYR A 51 6.17 8.31 -17.93
CA TYR A 51 6.71 9.65 -17.83
C TYR A 51 8.24 9.60 -17.87
N TYR A 52 8.86 10.49 -18.63
CA TYR A 52 10.31 10.58 -18.75
C TYR A 52 10.73 11.94 -18.21
N TYR A 53 11.55 11.94 -17.18
CA TYR A 53 12.19 13.13 -16.65
C TYR A 53 13.50 13.33 -17.43
N GLU A 54 13.46 14.23 -18.41
CA GLU A 54 14.53 14.47 -19.37
C GLU A 54 15.04 13.14 -19.99
N ASP A 55 16.37 12.94 -19.98
CA ASP A 55 17.04 11.68 -20.34
C ASP A 55 17.55 10.93 -19.09
N PHE A 56 17.11 11.34 -17.89
CA PHE A 56 17.62 10.84 -16.62
C PHE A 56 16.81 9.67 -16.08
N ALA A 57 15.48 9.76 -16.08
CA ALA A 57 14.62 8.78 -15.43
C ALA A 57 13.34 8.46 -16.23
N GLU A 58 12.87 7.23 -16.09
CA GLU A 58 11.54 6.78 -16.51
C GLU A 58 10.71 6.52 -15.26
N ILE A 59 9.47 7.01 -15.23
CA ILE A 59 8.55 6.90 -14.09
C ILE A 59 7.26 6.26 -14.60
N ASN A 60 6.86 5.16 -13.97
CA ASN A 60 5.67 4.39 -14.31
C ASN A 60 4.84 4.11 -13.04
N ILE A 61 3.55 3.87 -13.21
CA ILE A 61 2.68 3.34 -12.14
C ILE A 61 2.25 1.94 -12.53
N GLU A 62 2.62 0.95 -11.72
CA GLU A 62 2.23 -0.45 -11.91
C GLU A 62 1.73 -1.04 -10.61
N GLN A 63 0.52 -1.63 -10.61
CA GLN A 63 -0.05 -2.39 -9.48
C GLN A 63 0.05 -1.70 -8.11
N ASN A 64 -0.30 -0.41 -8.02
CA ASN A 64 -0.21 0.40 -6.79
C ASN A 64 1.22 0.62 -6.30
N THR A 65 2.16 0.65 -7.24
CA THR A 65 3.54 1.06 -7.01
C THR A 65 3.92 2.13 -8.02
N ILE A 66 4.78 3.07 -7.61
CA ILE A 66 5.50 3.93 -8.55
C ILE A 66 6.86 3.29 -8.78
N GLU A 67 7.14 2.98 -10.03
CA GLU A 67 8.43 2.50 -10.49
C GLU A 67 9.22 3.65 -11.09
N ILE A 68 10.46 3.85 -10.62
CA ILE A 68 11.37 4.85 -11.17
C ILE A 68 12.64 4.15 -11.64
N LEU A 69 12.89 4.17 -12.95
CA LEU A 69 14.11 3.67 -13.56
C LEU A 69 15.06 4.84 -13.81
N ILE A 70 16.24 4.83 -13.18
CA ILE A 70 17.32 5.78 -13.49
C ILE A 70 18.12 5.26 -14.68
N VAL A 71 17.95 5.90 -15.84
CA VAL A 71 18.46 5.46 -17.15
C VAL A 71 19.98 5.36 -17.17
N LYS A 72 20.69 6.35 -16.58
CA LYS A 72 22.16 6.38 -16.56
C LYS A 72 22.80 5.16 -15.89
N ASN A 73 22.16 4.65 -14.83
CA ASN A 73 22.72 3.59 -13.98
C ASN A 73 21.90 2.29 -14.03
N LEU A 74 20.84 2.24 -14.86
CA LEU A 74 19.88 1.15 -14.98
C LEU A 74 19.36 0.65 -13.62
N PHE A 75 19.04 1.57 -12.72
CA PHE A 75 18.59 1.24 -11.37
C PHE A 75 17.10 1.48 -11.21
N LEU A 76 16.36 0.43 -10.85
CA LEU A 76 14.93 0.48 -10.60
C LEU A 76 14.64 0.73 -9.12
N TYR A 77 13.76 1.68 -8.85
CA TYR A 77 13.23 1.99 -7.53
C TYR A 77 11.72 1.73 -7.54
N ASN A 78 11.24 0.90 -6.62
CA ASN A 78 9.82 0.61 -6.44
C ASN A 78 9.33 1.26 -5.16
N PHE A 79 8.23 1.98 -5.27
CA PHE A 79 7.64 2.76 -4.19
C PHE A 79 6.20 2.33 -4.02
N GLU A 80 5.93 1.64 -2.92
CA GLU A 80 4.58 1.28 -2.52
C GLU A 80 4.17 2.02 -1.25
N ILE A 81 2.86 2.21 -1.09
CA ILE A 81 2.29 2.68 0.15
C ILE A 81 2.34 1.53 1.16
N ASP A 82 2.95 1.79 2.31
CA ASP A 82 2.92 0.95 3.49
C ASP A 82 2.13 1.65 4.60
N SER A 83 1.12 0.99 5.14
CA SER A 83 0.31 1.50 6.23
C SER A 83 -0.16 0.38 7.16
N ASP A 84 -0.58 0.76 8.37
CA ASP A 84 -1.11 -0.19 9.35
C ASP A 84 -2.37 -0.91 8.85
N ILE A 85 -3.14 -0.29 7.94
CA ILE A 85 -4.31 -0.91 7.32
C ILE A 85 -3.89 -2.03 6.36
N LYS A 86 -2.82 -1.82 5.57
CA LYS A 86 -2.26 -2.84 4.64
C LYS A 86 -1.75 -4.06 5.39
N ARG A 87 -1.02 -3.80 6.48
CA ARG A 87 -0.45 -4.85 7.34
C ARG A 87 -1.54 -5.67 8.02
N GLY A 88 -2.74 -5.07 8.15
CA GLY A 88 -3.90 -5.70 8.76
C GLY A 88 -3.71 -5.94 10.26
N LYS A 89 -4.79 -6.39 10.89
CA LYS A 89 -4.71 -7.03 12.20
C LYS A 89 -4.52 -8.53 12.02
N ILE A 90 -3.86 -9.17 12.96
CA ILE A 90 -3.69 -10.63 12.98
C ILE A 90 -4.64 -11.24 14.02
N ILE A 91 -5.10 -12.46 13.79
CA ILE A 91 -5.85 -13.18 14.80
C ILE A 91 -4.84 -13.74 15.80
N GLU A 92 -4.86 -13.20 17.01
CA GLU A 92 -4.01 -13.67 18.10
C GLU A 92 -4.81 -14.48 19.11
N ILE A 93 -4.32 -15.67 19.44
CA ILE A 93 -4.85 -16.54 20.49
C ILE A 93 -3.72 -16.78 21.49
N ASN A 94 -3.92 -16.33 22.74
CA ASN A 94 -2.90 -16.41 23.81
C ASN A 94 -1.53 -15.83 23.40
N GLY A 95 -1.53 -14.74 22.64
CA GLY A 95 -0.31 -14.07 22.15
C GLY A 95 0.37 -14.74 20.95
N VAL A 96 -0.22 -15.81 20.39
CA VAL A 96 0.30 -16.50 19.21
C VAL A 96 -0.53 -16.12 17.99
N PRO A 97 0.08 -15.75 16.85
CA PRO A 97 -0.63 -15.46 15.61
C PRO A 97 -1.18 -16.74 14.98
N TYR A 98 -2.41 -16.67 14.46
CA TYR A 98 -3.06 -17.76 13.73
C TYR A 98 -3.63 -17.27 12.41
N SER A 99 -3.57 -18.13 11.39
CA SER A 99 -4.38 -17.93 10.19
C SER A 99 -5.83 -18.33 10.46
N ILE A 100 -6.79 -17.68 9.77
CA ILE A 100 -8.23 -18.00 9.91
C ILE A 100 -8.48 -19.50 9.73
N ASN A 101 -7.76 -20.14 8.80
CA ASN A 101 -7.96 -21.53 8.45
C ASN A 101 -7.50 -22.51 9.55
N GLU A 102 -6.52 -22.12 10.38
CA GLU A 102 -5.98 -22.95 11.47
C GLU A 102 -6.92 -23.03 12.69
N ILE A 103 -7.90 -22.13 12.81
CA ILE A 103 -8.79 -22.04 13.95
C ILE A 103 -9.95 -23.01 13.78
N ASN A 104 -9.96 -24.08 14.57
CA ASN A 104 -10.91 -25.20 14.47
C ASN A 104 -11.71 -25.43 15.77
N ASN A 105 -11.45 -24.65 16.81
CA ASN A 105 -12.14 -24.73 18.10
C ASN A 105 -13.14 -23.57 18.24
N GLU A 106 -14.40 -23.88 18.58
CA GLU A 106 -15.47 -22.90 18.77
C GLU A 106 -15.16 -21.90 19.90
N GLU A 107 -14.35 -22.27 20.90
CA GLU A 107 -13.92 -21.38 21.98
C GLU A 107 -13.17 -20.13 21.46
N HIS A 108 -12.58 -20.20 20.27
CA HIS A 108 -11.85 -19.10 19.64
C HIS A 108 -12.73 -18.21 18.73
N CYS A 109 -14.05 -18.42 18.71
CA CYS A 109 -14.97 -17.57 17.95
C CYS A 109 -14.86 -16.09 18.35
N TYR A 110 -14.55 -15.79 19.61
CA TYR A 110 -14.35 -14.41 20.08
C TYR A 110 -13.18 -13.71 19.38
N ASN A 111 -12.05 -14.41 19.19
CA ASN A 111 -10.88 -13.85 18.51
C ASN A 111 -11.17 -13.54 17.04
N ILE A 112 -11.94 -14.40 16.37
CA ILE A 112 -12.38 -14.17 14.99
C ILE A 112 -13.33 -12.97 14.93
N LYS A 113 -14.28 -12.84 15.88
CA LYS A 113 -15.18 -11.66 15.94
C LYS A 113 -14.41 -10.36 16.09
N ARG A 114 -13.45 -10.30 17.03
CA ARG A 114 -12.61 -9.12 17.21
C ARG A 114 -11.87 -8.75 15.92
N TYR A 115 -11.31 -9.74 15.25
CA TYR A 115 -10.67 -9.54 13.95
C TYR A 115 -11.65 -9.04 12.88
N THR A 116 -12.90 -9.54 12.83
CA THR A 116 -13.90 -9.00 11.90
C THR A 116 -14.27 -7.55 12.21
N ASP A 117 -14.39 -7.19 13.49
CA ASP A 117 -14.68 -5.81 13.91
C ASP A 117 -13.52 -4.87 13.50
N ASP A 118 -12.28 -5.33 13.66
CA ASP A 118 -11.09 -4.59 13.20
C ASP A 118 -11.08 -4.38 11.67
N LEU A 119 -11.52 -5.38 10.90
CA LEU A 119 -11.65 -5.26 9.45
C LEU A 119 -12.76 -4.28 9.07
N GLU A 120 -13.92 -4.32 9.73
CA GLU A 120 -15.02 -3.38 9.50
C GLU A 120 -14.60 -1.94 9.82
N ASN A 121 -13.90 -1.72 10.94
CA ASN A 121 -13.30 -0.42 11.26
C ASN A 121 -12.30 0.04 10.20
N SER A 122 -11.53 -0.87 9.62
CA SER A 122 -10.59 -0.56 8.54
C SER A 122 -11.31 -0.11 7.27
N ILE A 123 -12.44 -0.75 6.93
CA ILE A 123 -13.31 -0.34 5.80
C ILE A 123 -13.84 1.08 6.02
N GLU A 124 -14.35 1.37 7.22
CA GLU A 124 -14.87 2.69 7.56
C GLU A 124 -13.79 3.76 7.39
N LYS A 125 -12.61 3.56 7.99
CA LYS A 125 -11.47 4.48 7.85
C LYS A 125 -11.08 4.71 6.40
N LEU A 126 -10.95 3.64 5.60
CA LEU A 126 -10.62 3.77 4.18
C LEU A 126 -11.67 4.55 3.38
N ASN A 127 -12.95 4.45 3.76
CA ASN A 127 -14.04 5.17 3.09
C ASN A 127 -14.09 6.66 3.49
N PHE A 128 -13.87 6.98 4.76
CA PHE A 128 -13.98 8.35 5.28
C PHE A 128 -12.70 9.17 5.11
N GLU A 129 -11.54 8.58 5.44
CA GLU A 129 -10.25 9.27 5.52
C GLU A 129 -9.29 8.88 4.39
N GLY A 130 -9.55 7.76 3.70
CA GLY A 130 -8.57 7.16 2.80
C GLY A 130 -7.39 6.56 3.56
N ILE A 131 -6.18 6.73 3.04
CA ILE A 131 -4.95 6.28 3.69
C ILE A 131 -4.26 7.51 4.29
N SER A 132 -4.47 7.75 5.59
CA SER A 132 -4.03 8.97 6.27
C SER A 132 -2.60 8.92 6.82
N ASN A 133 -2.06 7.72 7.07
CA ASN A 133 -0.68 7.51 7.53
C ASN A 133 -0.04 6.43 6.67
N TYR A 134 0.83 6.84 5.76
CA TYR A 134 1.59 5.93 4.93
C TYR A 134 3.01 6.39 4.75
N THR A 135 3.86 5.44 4.42
CA THR A 135 5.24 5.70 4.03
C THR A 135 5.53 4.99 2.73
N TYR A 136 6.36 5.60 1.91
CA TYR A 136 6.90 4.94 0.72
C TYR A 136 7.94 3.91 1.14
N TYR A 137 7.67 2.62 0.90
CA TYR A 137 8.64 1.56 1.14
C TYR A 137 9.61 1.48 -0.03
N PHE A 138 10.88 1.79 0.23
CA PHE A 138 11.96 1.54 -0.72
C PHE A 138 12.54 0.14 -0.50
N GLN A 139 12.24 -0.78 -1.41
CA GLN A 139 12.50 -2.22 -1.30
C GLN A 139 13.94 -2.61 -0.94
N LYS A 140 14.93 -1.74 -1.20
CA LYS A 140 16.34 -2.03 -0.88
C LYS A 140 16.83 -1.56 0.49
N GLU A 141 16.15 -0.63 1.16
CA GLU A 141 16.72 0.01 2.37
C GLU A 141 15.74 0.23 3.52
N ASP A 142 14.52 -0.30 3.46
CA ASP A 142 13.55 -0.22 4.57
C ASP A 142 13.34 1.24 5.06
N LEU A 143 13.41 2.16 4.10
CA LEU A 143 13.28 3.60 4.34
C LEU A 143 11.82 4.01 4.28
N ARG A 144 11.43 4.88 5.20
CA ARG A 144 10.10 5.47 5.28
C ARG A 144 10.18 6.93 4.84
N LEU A 145 9.62 7.23 3.67
CA LEU A 145 9.56 8.58 3.12
C LEU A 145 8.12 9.09 3.12
N SER A 146 7.94 10.38 3.36
CA SER A 146 6.62 10.97 3.67
C SER A 146 5.85 11.42 2.43
N ASN A 147 6.53 11.61 1.29
CA ASN A 147 5.94 12.04 0.02
C ASN A 147 6.87 11.71 -1.16
N PHE A 148 6.36 11.82 -2.38
CA PHE A 148 7.12 11.57 -3.61
C PHE A 148 8.29 12.55 -3.84
N SER A 149 8.23 13.77 -3.29
CA SER A 149 9.33 14.74 -3.47
C SER A 149 10.58 14.31 -2.69
N GLU A 150 10.41 13.81 -1.46
CA GLU A 150 11.50 13.22 -0.66
C GLU A 150 12.12 12.00 -1.36
N VAL A 151 11.27 11.15 -1.97
CA VAL A 151 11.72 10.05 -2.83
C VAL A 151 12.62 10.56 -3.94
N TRP A 152 12.16 11.58 -4.67
CA TRP A 152 12.89 12.14 -5.81
C TRP A 152 14.22 12.79 -5.40
N GLU A 153 14.23 13.59 -4.32
CA GLU A 153 15.45 14.17 -3.77
C GLU A 153 16.48 13.10 -3.43
N LYS A 154 16.04 12.02 -2.79
CA LYS A 154 16.93 10.95 -2.33
C LYS A 154 17.52 10.13 -3.48
N ILE A 155 16.82 10.03 -4.61
CA ILE A 155 17.34 9.39 -5.83
C ILE A 155 18.29 10.32 -6.58
N THR A 156 17.98 11.61 -6.66
CA THR A 156 18.77 12.59 -7.42
C THR A 156 20.06 13.00 -6.71
N HIS A 157 20.07 13.13 -5.39
CA HIS A 157 21.28 13.48 -4.61
C HIS A 157 22.24 12.31 -4.36
N ARG A 158 21.88 11.10 -4.80
CA ARG A 158 22.78 9.93 -4.79
C ARG A 158 23.69 9.84 -6.02
N ASN A 159 23.56 10.75 -6.98
CA ASN A 159 24.36 10.81 -8.21
C ASN A 159 25.22 12.06 -8.26
#